data_AF-A0A2N5U170-F1
#
_entry.id   AF-A0A2N5U170-F1
#
_cell.length_a   1.000
_cell.length_b   1.000
_cell.length_c   1.000
_cell.angle_alpha   90.00
_cell.angle_beta   90.00
_cell.angle_gamma   90.00
#
_symmetry.space_group_name_H-M   'P 1'
#
loop_
_entity.id
_entity.type
_entity.pdbx_description
1 polymer ?
#
loop_
_entity_poly.entity_id
_entity_poly.type
_entity_poly.pdbx_seq_one_letter_code
_entity_poly.pdbx_strand_id
1 'polypeptide(L)'
;MLFLYWLLTAKLSSKHNPSKIDSSANELTDPDDEAMDPTNNLENFDRTFIRPSGPNERVNTYLNYIGLSSSRRTAQSALASLGKGARAKLMGCFDLALSPTLSPLVCFDNLDFQEKIHMKGISHSSQMFHGTWGYMHLPPPSLLAKLDKDQLTIDAMNAALHDASKITIQPDMFTPTLESSAHFKLTIKSQITRATLRYYALPIDSRIQLHKNPPEVQPIEPYDPQICMLKLMVASDNSAIGVGEVFTGLIQQSGLTPAEFHSRLQILEGDLGSCNIFNSLWQQRIPAADNESSLNNVLPIPGAANTHWNVSQAIFLAHWGDEKNSRDTGAWRTLHALGIPANQPVTKKD
;
A
#
# COMPACT_ATOMS: atom_id res chain seq x y z
N MET A 1 5.67 -11.22 14.47
CA MET A 1 5.69 -12.25 15.53
C MET A 1 5.60 -13.69 14.98
N LEU A 2 4.66 -14.02 14.08
CA LEU A 2 4.53 -15.37 13.51
C LEU A 2 5.69 -15.85 12.62
N PHE A 3 6.35 -14.93 11.90
CA PHE A 3 7.48 -15.24 11.02
C PHE A 3 8.72 -15.78 11.76
N LEU A 4 9.05 -15.19 12.92
CA LEU A 4 10.17 -15.65 13.76
C LEU A 4 9.94 -17.06 14.33
N TYR A 5 8.69 -17.41 14.64
CA TYR A 5 8.33 -18.72 15.17
C TYR A 5 8.55 -19.85 14.14
N TRP A 6 8.22 -19.60 12.87
CA TRP A 6 8.44 -20.55 11.77
C TRP A 6 9.93 -20.72 11.43
N LEU A 7 10.72 -19.65 11.52
CA LEU A 7 12.17 -19.72 11.29
C LEU A 7 12.89 -20.55 12.38
N LEU A 8 12.47 -20.40 13.64
CA LEU A 8 13.04 -21.12 14.78
C LEU A 8 12.72 -22.62 14.76
N THR A 9 11.50 -23.00 14.35
CA THR A 9 11.05 -24.41 14.27
C THR A 9 11.72 -25.17 13.13
N ALA A 10 12.00 -24.50 12.00
CA ALA A 10 12.76 -25.08 10.89
C ALA A 10 14.23 -25.35 11.27
N LYS A 11 14.86 -24.44 12.03
CA LYS A 11 16.26 -24.57 12.44
C LYS A 11 16.48 -25.67 13.48
N LEU A 12 15.51 -25.89 14.37
CA LEU A 12 15.56 -26.94 15.39
C LEU A 12 15.37 -28.36 14.81
N SER A 13 14.78 -28.49 13.63
CA SER A 13 14.53 -29.78 12.97
C SER A 13 15.70 -30.29 12.13
N SER A 14 16.67 -29.42 11.82
CA SER A 14 17.86 -29.76 11.03
C SER A 14 18.99 -30.31 11.92
N LYS A 15 19.02 -31.63 12.16
CA LYS A 15 20.22 -32.30 12.70
C LYS A 15 21.34 -32.27 11.65
N HIS A 16 22.36 -31.42 11.85
CA HIS A 16 23.53 -31.36 10.98
C HIS A 16 24.66 -32.25 11.53
N ASN A 17 25.08 -33.24 10.75
CA ASN A 17 26.39 -33.91 10.89
C ASN A 17 27.48 -32.94 10.40
N PRO A 18 28.59 -32.71 11.13
CA PRO A 18 29.63 -31.81 10.69
C PRO A 18 30.70 -32.56 9.87
N SER A 19 31.00 -32.08 8.67
CA SER A 19 32.24 -32.42 7.97
C SER A 19 32.96 -31.16 7.50
N LYS A 20 34.12 -30.95 8.12
CA LYS A 20 35.39 -30.32 7.68
C LYS A 20 35.34 -29.08 6.77
N ILE A 21 35.80 -27.97 7.33
CA ILE A 21 36.30 -26.78 6.63
C ILE A 21 37.81 -26.95 6.48
N ASP A 22 38.32 -26.97 5.26
CA ASP A 22 39.74 -26.72 4.96
C ASP A 22 39.96 -25.22 4.77
N SER A 23 41.03 -24.74 5.40
CA SER A 23 41.50 -23.36 5.41
C SER A 23 42.45 -23.11 4.23
N SER A 24 42.22 -22.03 3.49
CA SER A 24 43.30 -21.35 2.77
C SER A 24 43.04 -19.84 2.78
N ALA A 25 43.99 -19.11 3.38
CA ALA A 25 44.06 -17.67 3.46
C ALA A 25 44.54 -17.04 2.13
N ASN A 26 44.19 -15.77 1.94
CA ASN A 26 44.91 -14.68 1.25
C ASN A 26 43.87 -13.60 0.85
N GLU A 27 44.13 -12.30 0.76
CA GLU A 27 45.21 -11.39 1.12
C GLU A 27 44.52 -10.00 1.20
N LEU A 28 45.00 -9.11 2.07
CA LEU A 28 44.50 -7.73 2.17
C LEU A 28 45.09 -6.86 1.05
N THR A 29 44.23 -6.11 0.37
CA THR A 29 44.59 -4.89 -0.35
C THR A 29 43.51 -3.84 -0.15
N ASP A 30 43.86 -2.72 0.47
CA ASP A 30 43.14 -1.44 0.35
C ASP A 30 43.27 -0.90 -1.08
N PRO A 31 42.26 -0.16 -1.56
CA PRO A 31 42.53 1.27 -1.75
C PRO A 31 41.36 2.18 -1.34
N ASP A 32 41.72 3.29 -0.70
CA ASP A 32 40.96 4.53 -0.71
C ASP A 32 41.04 5.15 -2.11
N ASP A 33 39.89 5.32 -2.77
CA ASP A 33 39.50 6.47 -3.60
C ASP A 33 38.29 6.05 -4.44
N GLU A 34 37.08 6.50 -4.10
CA GLU A 34 36.03 6.61 -5.12
C GLU A 34 35.01 7.69 -4.77
N ALA A 35 34.74 8.51 -5.79
CA ALA A 35 33.86 9.65 -5.79
C ALA A 35 32.43 9.28 -5.35
N MET A 36 31.74 10.27 -4.78
CA MET A 36 30.39 10.17 -4.24
C MET A 36 29.35 9.92 -5.35
N ASP A 37 29.11 8.64 -5.66
CA ASP A 37 28.04 8.19 -6.55
C ASP A 37 26.67 8.24 -5.81
N PRO A 38 25.64 8.95 -6.33
CA PRO A 38 24.31 9.02 -5.73
C PRO A 38 23.57 7.68 -5.59
N THR A 39 24.06 6.59 -6.19
CA THR A 39 23.54 5.23 -5.95
C THR A 39 23.76 4.69 -4.52
N ASN A 40 24.69 5.28 -3.76
CA ASN A 40 25.03 4.84 -2.39
C ASN A 40 23.91 5.05 -1.35
N ASN A 41 22.95 5.93 -1.61
CA ASN A 41 21.90 6.24 -0.64
C ASN A 41 20.84 5.13 -0.53
N LEU A 42 20.55 4.42 -1.61
CA LEU A 42 19.64 3.27 -1.63
C LEU A 42 20.27 2.02 -1.01
N GLU A 43 21.59 1.82 -1.18
CA GLU A 43 22.30 0.77 -0.44
C GLU A 43 22.30 1.04 1.07
N ASN A 44 22.35 2.31 1.49
CA ASN A 44 22.21 2.70 2.89
C ASN A 44 20.81 2.47 3.45
N PHE A 45 19.77 2.55 2.62
CA PHE A 45 18.39 2.24 3.02
C PHE A 45 18.18 0.75 3.36
N ASP A 46 18.65 -0.15 2.48
CA ASP A 46 18.61 -1.60 2.75
C ASP A 46 19.47 -1.98 3.98
N ARG A 47 20.45 -1.14 4.34
CA ARG A 47 21.29 -1.32 5.54
C ARG A 47 20.58 -0.96 6.84
N THR A 48 19.55 -0.10 6.85
CA THR A 48 18.86 0.36 8.07
C THR A 48 17.61 -0.44 8.43
N PHE A 49 16.90 -1.00 7.44
CA PHE A 49 15.64 -1.73 7.71
C PHE A 49 15.86 -3.07 8.44
N ILE A 50 17.06 -3.68 8.32
CA ILE A 50 17.51 -4.82 9.13
C ILE A 50 18.35 -4.34 10.32
N ARG A 51 17.96 -3.22 10.94
CA ARG A 51 18.43 -2.88 12.27
C ARG A 51 17.23 -2.97 13.21
N PRO A 52 16.95 -4.13 13.84
CA PRO A 52 16.12 -4.09 15.02
C PRO A 52 16.79 -3.10 15.98
N SER A 53 16.00 -2.19 16.56
CA SER A 53 16.52 -1.23 17.52
C SER A 53 17.20 -1.99 18.68
N GLY A 54 18.55 -2.02 18.67
CA GLY A 54 19.45 -2.61 19.69
C GLY A 54 19.97 -4.01 19.32
N PRO A 55 21.22 -4.42 19.68
CA PRO A 55 22.12 -3.92 20.73
C PRO A 55 23.51 -3.49 20.18
N ASN A 56 24.44 -3.04 21.05
CA ASN A 56 25.84 -2.74 20.69
C ASN A 56 26.47 -3.87 19.85
N GLU A 57 27.37 -3.52 18.92
CA GLU A 57 28.05 -4.41 17.97
C GLU A 57 28.56 -5.72 18.62
N ARG A 58 29.03 -5.65 19.87
CA ARG A 58 29.46 -6.80 20.68
C ARG A 58 28.37 -7.86 20.91
N VAL A 59 27.13 -7.46 21.15
CA VAL A 59 26.02 -8.40 21.39
C VAL A 59 25.59 -9.04 20.08
N ASN A 60 25.62 -8.32 18.96
CA ASN A 60 25.36 -8.91 17.65
C ASN A 60 26.43 -9.95 17.28
N THR A 61 27.71 -9.67 17.59
CA THR A 61 28.79 -10.64 17.41
C THR A 61 28.62 -11.88 18.28
N TYR A 62 28.21 -11.71 19.54
CA TYR A 62 27.92 -12.85 20.43
C TYR A 62 26.72 -13.68 19.95
N LEU A 63 25.62 -13.02 19.55
CA LEU A 63 24.43 -13.68 18.98
C LEU A 63 24.76 -14.44 17.69
N ASN A 64 25.69 -13.92 16.87
CA ASN A 64 26.16 -14.58 15.66
C ASN A 64 27.01 -15.80 16.01
N TYR A 65 27.90 -15.68 17.00
CA TYR A 65 28.72 -16.80 17.50
C TYR A 65 27.87 -17.98 18.02
N ILE A 66 26.81 -17.71 18.77
CA ILE A 66 25.88 -18.75 19.26
C ILE A 66 24.85 -19.19 18.20
N GLY A 67 24.94 -18.67 16.97
CA GLY A 67 24.08 -19.05 15.84
C GLY A 67 22.64 -18.54 15.92
N LEU A 68 22.36 -17.54 16.76
CA LEU A 68 21.04 -16.91 16.90
C LEU A 68 20.86 -15.69 16.00
N SER A 69 21.92 -15.07 15.51
CA SER A 69 21.86 -14.02 14.47
C SER A 69 22.69 -14.39 13.24
N SER A 70 22.27 -13.89 12.08
CA SER A 70 23.01 -14.01 10.82
C SER A 70 23.95 -12.83 10.65
N SER A 71 25.11 -13.06 10.01
CA SER A 71 26.02 -11.97 9.66
C SER A 71 25.37 -10.97 8.70
N ARG A 72 25.82 -9.71 8.73
CA ARG A 72 25.36 -8.66 7.81
C ARG A 72 25.53 -9.05 6.35
N ARG A 73 26.66 -9.65 5.98
CA ARG A 73 26.93 -10.12 4.61
C ARG A 73 25.94 -11.20 4.18
N THR A 74 25.60 -12.12 5.09
CA THR A 74 24.60 -13.17 4.81
C THR A 74 23.21 -12.56 4.63
N ALA A 75 22.82 -11.60 5.47
CA ALA A 75 21.54 -10.91 5.34
C ALA A 75 21.45 -10.11 4.02
N GLN A 76 22.51 -9.41 3.63
CA GLN A 76 22.58 -8.69 2.35
C GLN A 76 22.53 -9.64 1.15
N SER A 77 23.24 -10.77 1.19
CA SER A 77 23.18 -11.79 0.13
C SER A 77 21.79 -12.40 0.01
N ALA A 78 21.13 -12.67 1.15
CA ALA A 78 19.74 -13.15 1.17
C ALA A 78 18.77 -12.10 0.59
N LEU A 79 18.91 -10.83 0.97
CA LEU A 79 18.13 -9.72 0.38
C LEU A 79 18.36 -9.61 -1.13
N ALA A 80 19.60 -9.69 -1.59
CA ALA A 80 19.91 -9.65 -3.02
C ALA A 80 19.27 -10.82 -3.78
N SER A 81 19.26 -12.02 -3.19
CA SER A 81 18.59 -13.20 -3.75
C SER A 81 17.06 -13.04 -3.77
N LEU A 82 16.47 -12.56 -2.67
CA LEU A 82 15.03 -12.26 -2.59
C LEU A 82 14.63 -11.18 -3.59
N GLY A 83 15.45 -10.13 -3.76
CA GLY A 83 15.23 -9.06 -4.72
C GLY A 83 15.24 -9.55 -6.16
N LYS A 84 16.13 -10.49 -6.52
CA LYS A 84 16.11 -11.15 -7.84
C LYS A 84 14.81 -11.93 -8.07
N GLY A 85 14.35 -12.69 -7.07
CA GLY A 85 13.09 -13.42 -7.13
C GLY A 85 11.87 -12.50 -7.24
N ALA A 86 11.84 -11.42 -6.46
CA ALA A 86 10.79 -10.40 -6.50
C ALA A 86 10.73 -9.71 -7.86
N ARG A 87 11.88 -9.33 -8.44
CA ARG A 87 11.97 -8.74 -9.77
C ARG A 87 11.42 -9.67 -10.85
N ALA A 88 11.77 -10.96 -10.82
CA ALA A 88 11.25 -11.93 -11.77
C ALA A 88 9.72 -12.08 -11.65
N LYS A 89 9.19 -12.08 -10.42
CA LYS A 89 7.74 -12.10 -10.16
C LYS A 89 7.05 -10.84 -10.70
N LEU A 90 7.65 -9.66 -10.50
CA LEU A 90 7.14 -8.38 -11.00
C LEU A 90 7.06 -8.38 -12.53
N MET A 91 8.14 -8.78 -13.20
CA MET A 91 8.18 -8.89 -14.67
C MET A 91 7.14 -9.87 -15.19
N GLY A 92 6.96 -11.02 -14.52
CA GLY A 92 5.93 -11.99 -14.86
C GLY A 92 4.49 -11.46 -14.72
N CYS A 93 4.24 -10.53 -13.79
CA CYS A 93 2.93 -9.88 -13.67
C CYS A 93 2.64 -8.89 -14.81
N PHE A 94 3.68 -8.30 -15.41
CA PHE A 94 3.55 -7.36 -16.52
C PHE A 94 3.56 -8.00 -17.91
N ASP A 95 3.77 -9.32 -17.96
CA ASP A 95 3.86 -10.07 -19.22
C ASP A 95 2.62 -9.84 -20.09
N LEU A 96 2.86 -9.44 -21.34
CA LEU A 96 1.84 -9.09 -22.32
C LEU A 96 0.96 -10.29 -22.69
N ALA A 97 1.46 -11.51 -22.49
CA ALA A 97 0.71 -12.75 -22.75
C ALA A 97 -0.45 -12.97 -21.77
N LEU A 98 -0.40 -12.44 -20.55
CA LEU A 98 -1.41 -12.63 -19.52
C LEU A 98 -2.62 -11.69 -19.69
N SER A 99 -2.37 -10.44 -20.07
CA SER A 99 -3.42 -9.45 -20.28
C SER A 99 -3.00 -8.44 -21.36
N PRO A 100 -3.47 -8.63 -22.62
CA PRO A 100 -3.05 -7.79 -23.74
C PRO A 100 -3.65 -6.38 -23.67
N THR A 101 -4.79 -6.19 -23.00
CA THR A 101 -5.53 -4.92 -22.96
C THR A 101 -5.43 -4.18 -21.64
N LEU A 102 -5.49 -4.89 -20.51
CA LEU A 102 -5.47 -4.30 -19.17
C LEU A 102 -4.14 -4.58 -18.46
N SER A 103 -3.50 -3.54 -17.96
CA SER A 103 -2.31 -3.68 -17.11
C SER A 103 -2.69 -4.06 -15.66
N PRO A 104 -1.77 -4.66 -14.87
CA PRO A 104 -1.99 -4.78 -13.42
C PRO A 104 -2.38 -3.45 -12.79
N LEU A 105 -3.24 -3.48 -11.78
CA LEU A 105 -3.58 -2.28 -11.01
C LEU A 105 -2.38 -1.92 -10.15
N VAL A 106 -1.93 -0.68 -10.24
CA VAL A 106 -0.79 -0.21 -9.47
C VAL A 106 -1.31 0.76 -8.42
N CYS A 107 -1.00 0.50 -7.16
CA CYS A 107 -1.28 1.39 -6.06
C CYS A 107 0.06 1.94 -5.56
N PHE A 108 0.20 3.25 -5.48
CA PHE A 108 1.39 3.87 -4.91
C PHE A 108 1.02 4.95 -3.91
N ASP A 109 1.89 5.14 -2.94
CA ASP A 109 1.73 6.11 -1.88
C ASP A 109 3.12 6.63 -1.48
N ASN A 110 3.16 7.74 -0.75
CA ASN A 110 4.40 8.31 -0.25
C ASN A 110 4.79 7.66 1.09
N LEU A 111 6.06 7.30 1.22
CA LEU A 111 6.69 6.90 2.47
C LEU A 111 7.65 7.98 2.93
N ASP A 112 7.23 8.69 3.97
CA ASP A 112 8.10 9.56 4.74
C ASP A 112 8.45 8.89 6.06
N PHE A 113 9.73 8.70 6.33
CA PHE A 113 10.18 8.30 7.65
C PHE A 113 11.38 9.12 8.09
N GLN A 114 11.39 9.44 9.37
CA GLN A 114 12.46 10.21 9.99
C GLN A 114 13.37 9.29 10.78
N GLU A 115 14.65 9.25 10.42
CA GLU A 115 15.66 8.73 11.31
C GLU A 115 15.92 9.74 12.43
N LYS A 116 15.28 9.50 13.57
CA LYS A 116 15.46 10.33 14.76
C LYS A 116 16.61 9.81 15.61
N ILE A 117 17.75 10.50 15.54
CA ILE A 117 18.89 10.25 16.42
C ILE A 117 18.55 10.77 17.83
N HIS A 118 18.56 9.86 18.81
CA HIS A 118 18.16 10.16 20.19
C HIS A 118 19.14 11.09 20.92
N MET A 119 20.42 11.09 20.55
CA MET A 119 21.45 11.98 21.09
C MET A 119 22.02 12.86 19.98
N LYS A 120 21.67 14.16 20.02
CA LYS A 120 22.19 15.15 19.08
C LYS A 120 23.69 15.36 19.34
N GLY A 121 24.52 15.04 18.36
CA GLY A 121 25.94 15.39 18.32
C GLY A 121 26.21 16.36 17.18
N ILE A 122 27.37 17.02 17.19
CA ILE A 122 27.77 18.01 16.16
C ILE A 122 27.82 17.39 14.75
N SER A 123 28.05 16.08 14.63
CA SER A 123 28.10 15.31 13.38
C SER A 123 26.84 14.47 13.09
N HIS A 124 25.83 14.50 13.95
CA HIS A 124 24.67 13.59 13.88
C HIS A 124 23.37 14.39 13.89
N SER A 125 22.85 14.69 12.70
CA SER A 125 21.53 15.27 12.49
C SER A 125 20.49 14.19 12.21
N SER A 126 19.23 14.46 12.57
CA SER A 126 18.12 13.61 12.12
C SER A 126 17.93 13.80 10.63
N GLN A 127 17.80 12.69 9.89
CA GLN A 127 17.58 12.71 8.45
C GLN A 127 16.14 12.33 8.15
N MET A 128 15.51 13.07 7.24
CA MET A 128 14.23 12.70 6.64
C MET A 128 14.52 11.89 5.39
N PHE A 129 13.87 10.75 5.25
CA PHE A 129 13.88 9.97 4.03
C PHE A 129 12.53 10.10 3.35
N HIS A 130 12.60 10.47 2.08
CA HIS A 130 11.46 10.58 1.18
C HIS A 130 11.57 9.47 0.15
N GLY A 131 10.50 8.70 -0.03
CA GLY A 131 10.45 7.69 -1.07
C GLY A 131 9.01 7.33 -1.41
N THR A 132 8.76 6.94 -2.65
CA THR A 132 7.46 6.42 -3.06
C THR A 132 7.52 4.90 -3.02
N TRP A 133 6.52 4.32 -2.37
CA TRP A 133 6.32 2.88 -2.35
C TRP A 133 5.01 2.54 -3.04
N GLY A 134 4.88 1.30 -3.44
CA GLY A 134 3.65 0.83 -4.04
C GLY A 134 3.59 -0.68 -4.10
N TYR A 135 2.43 -1.16 -4.46
CA TYR A 135 2.16 -2.55 -4.72
C TYR A 135 1.28 -2.65 -5.96
N MET A 136 1.24 -3.84 -6.52
CA MET A 136 0.41 -4.15 -7.67
C MET A 136 -0.52 -5.28 -7.35
N HIS A 137 -1.71 -5.18 -7.90
CA HIS A 137 -2.75 -6.18 -7.82
C HIS A 137 -3.13 -6.66 -9.21
N LEU A 138 -3.07 -7.98 -9.40
CA LEU A 138 -3.63 -8.59 -10.58
C LEU A 138 -5.09 -8.96 -10.31
N PRO A 139 -6.05 -8.48 -11.13
CA PRO A 139 -7.42 -8.96 -11.05
C PRO A 139 -7.46 -10.48 -11.24
N PRO A 140 -8.35 -11.20 -10.54
CA PRO A 140 -8.46 -12.63 -10.69
C PRO A 140 -8.84 -12.97 -12.14
N PRO A 141 -8.25 -14.04 -12.74
CA PRO A 141 -8.55 -14.43 -14.12
C PRO A 141 -10.03 -14.68 -14.37
N SER A 142 -10.75 -15.15 -13.35
CA SER A 142 -12.21 -15.37 -13.39
C SER A 142 -13.02 -14.09 -13.56
N LEU A 143 -12.52 -12.94 -13.08
CA LEU A 143 -13.14 -11.65 -13.29
C LEU A 143 -12.76 -11.09 -14.66
N LEU A 144 -11.48 -11.21 -15.05
CA LEU A 144 -11.01 -10.77 -16.38
C LEU A 144 -11.75 -11.47 -17.51
N ALA A 145 -12.08 -12.76 -17.35
CA ALA A 145 -12.85 -13.52 -18.33
C ALA A 145 -14.32 -13.05 -18.48
N LYS A 146 -14.87 -12.35 -17.49
CA LYS A 146 -16.25 -11.81 -17.51
C LYS A 146 -16.32 -10.40 -18.09
N LEU A 147 -15.18 -9.73 -18.26
CA LEU A 147 -15.14 -8.36 -18.78
C LEU A 147 -15.34 -8.36 -20.30
N ASP A 148 -16.12 -7.40 -20.78
CA ASP A 148 -16.28 -7.15 -22.20
C ASP A 148 -15.02 -6.45 -22.74
N LYS A 149 -14.33 -7.12 -23.67
CA LYS A 149 -13.07 -6.62 -24.25
C LYS A 149 -13.28 -5.38 -25.11
N ASP A 150 -14.48 -5.23 -25.70
CA ASP A 150 -14.79 -4.10 -26.57
C ASP A 150 -14.97 -2.80 -25.77
N GLN A 151 -15.29 -2.91 -24.49
CA GLN A 151 -15.38 -1.77 -23.55
C GLN A 151 -14.05 -1.43 -22.85
N LEU A 152 -13.02 -2.26 -22.99
CA LEU A 152 -11.68 -2.03 -22.43
C LEU A 152 -10.80 -1.22 -23.39
N THR A 153 -11.35 -0.13 -23.91
CA THR A 153 -10.69 0.78 -24.87
C THR A 153 -10.63 2.20 -24.33
N ILE A 154 -9.66 2.98 -24.82
CA ILE A 154 -9.49 4.39 -24.45
C ILE A 154 -10.74 5.21 -24.85
N ASP A 155 -11.34 4.90 -26.00
CA ASP A 155 -12.54 5.57 -26.48
C ASP A 155 -13.75 5.31 -25.58
N ALA A 156 -13.96 4.05 -25.15
CA ALA A 156 -15.01 3.69 -24.21
C ALA A 156 -14.80 4.37 -22.83
N MET A 157 -13.56 4.44 -22.36
CA MET A 157 -13.21 5.17 -21.14
C MET A 157 -13.54 6.66 -21.26
N ASN A 158 -13.13 7.31 -22.35
CA ASN A 158 -13.40 8.73 -22.58
C ASN A 158 -14.91 9.02 -22.70
N ALA A 159 -15.67 8.14 -23.37
CA ALA A 159 -17.12 8.25 -23.44
C ALA A 159 -17.75 8.13 -22.04
N ALA A 160 -17.32 7.14 -21.24
CA ALA A 160 -17.81 6.95 -19.88
C ALA A 160 -17.47 8.14 -18.95
N LEU A 161 -16.25 8.68 -19.04
CA LEU A 161 -15.84 9.87 -18.28
C LEU A 161 -16.64 11.11 -18.67
N HIS A 162 -16.92 11.28 -19.96
CA HIS A 162 -17.74 12.38 -20.45
C HIS A 162 -19.19 12.25 -19.98
N ASP A 163 -19.76 11.05 -19.99
CA ASP A 163 -21.10 10.82 -19.48
C ASP A 163 -21.16 11.02 -17.97
N ALA A 164 -20.16 10.55 -17.22
CA ALA A 164 -20.02 10.77 -15.80
C ALA A 164 -19.91 12.27 -15.45
N SER A 165 -19.24 13.07 -16.26
CA SER A 165 -19.11 14.53 -16.04
C SER A 165 -20.44 15.29 -16.09
N LYS A 166 -21.46 14.70 -16.74
CA LYS A 166 -22.80 15.27 -16.85
C LYS A 166 -23.74 14.84 -15.73
N ILE A 167 -23.34 13.85 -14.92
CA ILE A 167 -24.17 13.35 -13.82
C ILE A 167 -24.18 14.40 -12.71
N THR A 168 -25.37 14.90 -12.39
CA THR A 168 -25.56 15.73 -11.20
C THR A 168 -25.63 14.83 -9.98
N ILE A 169 -24.61 14.91 -9.13
CA ILE A 169 -24.56 14.15 -7.88
C ILE A 169 -25.67 14.66 -6.95
N GLN A 170 -26.60 13.78 -6.60
CA GLN A 170 -27.68 14.08 -5.66
C GLN A 170 -27.46 13.32 -4.34
N PRO A 171 -27.86 13.87 -3.18
CA PRO A 171 -27.66 13.22 -1.88
C PRO A 171 -28.31 11.84 -1.76
N ASP A 172 -29.43 11.63 -2.44
CA ASP A 172 -30.17 10.37 -2.49
C ASP A 172 -29.34 9.21 -3.08
N MET A 173 -28.41 9.50 -4.00
CA MET A 173 -27.46 8.53 -4.56
C MET A 173 -26.56 7.88 -3.50
N PHE A 174 -26.34 8.56 -2.36
CA PHE A 174 -25.57 8.03 -1.23
C PHE A 174 -26.45 7.51 -0.10
N THR A 175 -27.78 7.67 -0.20
CA THR A 175 -28.69 7.13 0.81
C THR A 175 -28.87 5.64 0.61
N PRO A 176 -28.86 4.84 1.71
CA PRO A 176 -29.11 3.42 1.59
C PRO A 176 -30.55 3.19 1.12
N THR A 177 -30.72 2.26 0.19
CA THR A 177 -32.06 1.80 -0.20
C THR A 177 -32.78 1.16 0.99
N LEU A 178 -34.11 1.05 0.90
CA LEU A 178 -34.89 0.36 1.93
C LEU A 178 -34.42 -1.08 2.13
N GLU A 179 -34.10 -1.78 1.05
CA GLU A 179 -33.56 -3.15 1.07
C GLU A 179 -32.19 -3.20 1.76
N SER A 180 -31.29 -2.28 1.43
CA SER A 180 -29.97 -2.17 2.06
C SER A 180 -30.08 -1.89 3.56
N SER A 181 -30.98 -0.99 3.95
CA SER A 181 -31.25 -0.67 5.36
C SER A 181 -31.82 -1.87 6.13
N ALA A 182 -32.73 -2.63 5.51
CA ALA A 182 -33.29 -3.85 6.10
C ALA A 182 -32.21 -4.94 6.26
N HIS A 183 -31.35 -5.11 5.25
CA HIS A 183 -30.21 -6.01 5.30
C HIS A 183 -29.23 -5.61 6.41
N PHE A 184 -28.85 -4.33 6.48
CA PHE A 184 -27.95 -3.80 7.50
C PHE A 184 -28.51 -4.03 8.92
N LYS A 185 -29.81 -3.78 9.11
CA LYS A 185 -30.50 -4.07 10.37
C LYS A 185 -30.41 -5.55 10.77
N LEU A 186 -30.58 -6.47 9.82
CA LEU A 186 -30.44 -7.91 10.07
C LEU A 186 -29.00 -8.30 10.38
N THR A 187 -28.03 -7.69 9.70
CA THR A 187 -26.60 -7.89 9.92
C THR A 187 -26.19 -7.50 11.34
N ILE A 188 -26.54 -6.29 11.79
CA ILE A 188 -26.25 -5.82 13.15
C ILE A 188 -26.92 -6.70 14.20
N LYS A 189 -28.20 -7.04 14.01
CA LYS A 189 -28.92 -7.95 14.92
C LYS A 189 -28.25 -9.31 15.03
N SER A 190 -27.79 -9.87 13.92
CA SER A 190 -27.13 -11.18 13.89
C SER A 190 -25.77 -11.15 14.58
N GLN A 191 -25.00 -10.08 14.38
CA GLN A 191 -23.70 -9.88 15.03
C GLN A 191 -23.84 -9.71 16.55
N ILE A 192 -24.80 -8.89 17.00
CA ILE A 192 -25.11 -8.71 18.43
C ILE A 192 -25.53 -10.05 19.02
N THR A 193 -26.49 -10.73 18.39
CA THR A 193 -26.96 -12.04 18.85
C THR A 193 -25.82 -13.05 18.98
N ARG A 194 -24.91 -13.09 18.00
CA ARG A 194 -23.72 -13.94 18.04
C ARG A 194 -22.79 -13.59 19.20
N ALA A 195 -22.52 -12.31 19.44
CA ALA A 195 -21.67 -11.86 20.53
C ALA A 195 -22.29 -12.17 21.91
N THR A 196 -23.58 -11.89 22.08
CA THR A 196 -24.33 -12.18 23.30
C THR A 196 -24.32 -13.67 23.62
N LEU A 197 -24.60 -14.53 22.62
CA LEU A 197 -24.60 -15.99 22.82
C LEU A 197 -23.21 -16.58 23.05
N ARG A 198 -22.15 -15.91 22.59
CA ARG A 198 -20.77 -16.39 22.75
C ARG A 198 -20.16 -16.00 24.10
N TYR A 199 -20.52 -14.82 24.63
CA TYR A 199 -19.83 -14.24 25.79
C TYR A 199 -20.71 -13.96 27.00
N TYR A 200 -22.01 -13.73 26.83
CA TYR A 200 -22.85 -13.17 27.90
C TYR A 200 -24.00 -14.07 28.35
N ALA A 201 -24.66 -14.77 27.44
CA ALA A 201 -25.90 -15.49 27.76
C ALA A 201 -26.04 -16.81 27.01
N LEU A 202 -26.73 -17.76 27.66
CA LEU A 202 -27.17 -19.01 27.05
C LEU A 202 -28.69 -18.95 26.82
N PRO A 203 -29.18 -19.48 25.68
CA PRO A 203 -30.61 -19.49 25.41
C PRO A 203 -31.29 -20.53 26.31
N ILE A 204 -32.31 -20.10 27.06
CA ILE A 204 -33.09 -20.98 27.96
C ILE A 204 -34.05 -21.86 27.14
N ASP A 205 -34.52 -21.37 25.99
CA ASP A 205 -35.47 -22.05 25.12
C ASP A 205 -35.15 -21.77 23.64
N SER A 206 -35.64 -22.62 22.75
CA SER A 206 -35.47 -22.58 21.30
C SER A 206 -36.74 -22.19 20.53
N ARG A 207 -37.80 -21.73 21.23
CA ARG A 207 -39.06 -21.27 20.61
C ARG A 207 -38.89 -20.18 19.55
N ILE A 208 -37.87 -19.34 19.68
CA ILE A 208 -37.56 -18.28 18.72
C ILE A 208 -36.18 -18.56 18.12
N GLN A 209 -36.13 -18.64 16.80
CA GLN A 209 -34.87 -18.83 16.09
C GLN A 209 -34.02 -17.56 16.19
N LEU A 210 -32.89 -17.68 16.88
CA LEU A 210 -31.92 -16.59 17.00
C LEU A 210 -30.98 -16.63 15.79
N HIS A 211 -31.08 -15.64 14.91
CA HIS A 211 -30.16 -15.49 13.79
C HIS A 211 -28.77 -15.08 14.29
N LYS A 212 -27.77 -15.94 14.10
CA LYS A 212 -26.38 -15.71 14.53
C LYS A 212 -25.47 -15.32 13.37
N ASN A 213 -25.88 -15.66 12.15
CA ASN A 213 -25.11 -15.43 10.96
C ASN A 213 -25.75 -14.27 10.20
N PRO A 214 -24.98 -13.20 9.91
CA PRO A 214 -25.50 -12.11 9.10
C PRO A 214 -25.84 -12.64 7.69
N PRO A 215 -26.86 -12.06 7.03
CA PRO A 215 -27.13 -12.36 5.63
C PRO A 215 -25.94 -11.98 4.76
N GLU A 216 -25.64 -12.78 3.75
CA GLU A 216 -24.53 -12.52 2.82
C GLU A 216 -24.81 -11.25 2.00
N VAL A 217 -23.75 -10.48 1.71
CA VAL A 217 -23.79 -9.33 0.80
C VAL A 217 -22.96 -9.72 -0.40
N GLN A 218 -23.61 -9.94 -1.55
CA GLN A 218 -22.97 -10.22 -2.85
C GLN A 218 -21.72 -11.11 -2.72
N PRO A 219 -21.89 -12.39 -2.36
CA PRO A 219 -20.77 -13.28 -2.07
C PRO A 219 -19.88 -13.42 -3.30
N ILE A 220 -18.61 -13.06 -3.15
CA ILE A 220 -17.54 -13.35 -4.10
C ILE A 220 -16.76 -14.53 -3.54
N GLU A 221 -16.37 -15.48 -4.40
CA GLU A 221 -15.51 -16.58 -3.95
C GLU A 221 -14.20 -16.02 -3.39
N PRO A 222 -13.82 -16.39 -2.16
CA PRO A 222 -12.56 -15.95 -1.59
C PRO A 222 -11.41 -16.56 -2.40
N TYR A 223 -10.52 -15.71 -2.91
CA TYR A 223 -9.31 -16.11 -3.60
C TYR A 223 -8.10 -15.42 -2.95
N ASP A 224 -6.95 -16.07 -3.03
CA ASP A 224 -5.70 -15.46 -2.56
C ASP A 224 -5.30 -14.34 -3.53
N PRO A 225 -5.22 -13.08 -3.06
CA PRO A 225 -4.89 -11.97 -3.94
C PRO A 225 -3.44 -12.08 -4.42
N GLN A 226 -3.23 -11.91 -5.71
CA GLN A 226 -1.89 -11.80 -6.27
C GLN A 226 -1.38 -10.38 -6.07
N ILE A 227 -0.64 -10.19 -4.97
CA ILE A 227 -0.01 -8.93 -4.61
C ILE A 227 1.50 -9.02 -4.87
N CYS A 228 2.03 -7.99 -5.53
CA CYS A 228 3.46 -7.84 -5.75
C CYS A 228 3.90 -6.45 -5.31
N MET A 229 4.86 -6.38 -4.38
CA MET A 229 5.42 -5.11 -3.91
C MET A 229 6.38 -4.53 -4.94
N LEU A 230 6.26 -3.24 -5.24
CA LEU A 230 7.24 -2.51 -6.03
C LEU A 230 8.49 -2.24 -5.20
N LYS A 231 9.63 -2.14 -5.86
CA LYS A 231 10.85 -1.61 -5.26
C LYS A 231 10.63 -0.14 -4.95
N LEU A 232 11.06 0.29 -3.76
CA LEU A 232 11.02 1.69 -3.34
C LEU A 232 11.70 2.57 -4.41
N MET A 233 11.00 3.62 -4.81
CA MET A 233 11.47 4.61 -5.76
C MET A 233 11.84 5.86 -4.99
N VAL A 234 13.05 6.38 -5.23
CA VAL A 234 13.45 7.68 -4.70
C VAL A 234 12.89 8.71 -5.66
N ALA A 235 11.68 9.18 -5.38
CA ALA A 235 11.00 10.21 -6.16
C ALA A 235 10.69 11.39 -5.23
N SER A 236 10.93 12.60 -5.72
CA SER A 236 10.80 13.82 -4.94
C SER A 236 9.35 14.33 -4.90
N ASP A 237 8.91 14.57 -3.67
CA ASP A 237 7.83 15.42 -3.15
C ASP A 237 6.82 15.92 -4.19
N ASN A 238 5.58 15.41 -4.13
CA ASN A 238 4.31 16.01 -4.58
C ASN A 238 4.37 16.97 -5.78
N SER A 239 5.17 16.63 -6.79
CA SER A 239 5.45 17.47 -7.94
C SER A 239 5.23 16.68 -9.22
N ALA A 240 4.94 17.40 -10.30
CA ALA A 240 4.79 16.79 -11.63
C ALA A 240 6.06 16.04 -12.07
N ILE A 241 7.23 16.53 -11.65
CA ILE A 241 8.52 15.88 -11.91
C ILE A 241 8.62 14.57 -11.14
N GLY A 242 8.32 14.57 -9.84
CA GLY A 242 8.33 13.37 -9.01
C GLY A 242 7.39 12.28 -9.50
N VAL A 243 6.17 12.64 -9.93
CA VAL A 243 5.25 11.68 -10.55
C VAL A 243 5.84 11.10 -11.84
N GLY A 244 6.51 11.91 -12.66
CA GLY A 244 7.23 11.42 -13.85
C GLY A 244 8.36 10.44 -13.52
N GLU A 245 9.08 10.65 -12.42
CA GLU A 245 10.11 9.72 -11.92
C GLU A 245 9.49 8.40 -11.46
N VAL A 246 8.33 8.43 -10.81
CA VAL A 246 7.57 7.23 -10.43
C VAL A 246 7.19 6.40 -11.67
N PHE A 247 6.71 7.03 -12.74
CA PHE A 247 6.44 6.32 -14.00
C PHE A 247 7.70 5.70 -14.61
N THR A 248 8.79 6.45 -14.61
CA THR A 248 10.07 5.97 -15.12
C THR A 248 10.56 4.76 -14.33
N GLY A 249 10.46 4.82 -13.00
CA GLY A 249 10.78 3.71 -12.11
C GLY A 249 9.87 2.50 -12.32
N LEU A 250 8.59 2.71 -12.59
CA LEU A 250 7.64 1.64 -12.86
C LEU A 250 7.92 0.94 -14.19
N ILE A 251 8.19 1.69 -15.26
CA ILE A 251 8.58 1.14 -16.56
C ILE A 251 9.87 0.30 -16.41
N GLN A 252 10.89 0.84 -15.72
CA GLN A 252 12.14 0.12 -15.46
C GLN A 252 11.93 -1.19 -14.66
N GLN A 253 11.03 -1.16 -13.68
CA GLN A 253 10.72 -2.34 -12.86
C GLN A 253 9.86 -3.37 -13.60
N SER A 254 8.99 -2.93 -14.51
CA SER A 254 8.17 -3.81 -15.35
C SER A 254 8.97 -4.62 -16.35
N GLY A 255 10.13 -4.10 -16.78
CA GLY A 255 10.94 -4.71 -17.83
C GLY A 255 10.39 -4.50 -19.25
N LEU A 256 9.35 -3.68 -19.41
CA LEU A 256 8.76 -3.32 -20.69
C LEU A 256 9.41 -2.07 -21.29
N THR A 257 9.31 -1.93 -22.60
CA THR A 257 9.60 -0.66 -23.26
C THR A 257 8.50 0.37 -22.97
N PRO A 258 8.80 1.69 -23.04
CA PRO A 258 7.77 2.72 -22.90
C PRO A 258 6.59 2.53 -23.85
N ALA A 259 6.85 2.18 -25.12
CA ALA A 259 5.82 1.88 -26.11
C ALA A 259 4.87 0.76 -25.66
N GLU A 260 5.41 -0.37 -25.19
CA GLU A 260 4.62 -1.51 -24.70
C GLU A 260 3.84 -1.14 -23.43
N PHE A 261 4.43 -0.35 -22.54
CA PHE A 261 3.77 0.14 -21.35
C PHE A 261 2.57 1.04 -21.68
N HIS A 262 2.75 1.94 -22.65
CA HIS A 262 1.72 2.89 -23.11
C HIS A 262 0.68 2.27 -24.05
N SER A 263 0.92 1.07 -24.57
CA SER A 263 -0.04 0.36 -25.43
C SER A 263 -1.29 -0.15 -24.69
N ARG A 264 -1.23 -0.22 -23.35
CA ARG A 264 -2.30 -0.78 -22.51
C ARG A 264 -2.94 0.28 -21.61
N LEU A 265 -4.18 0.00 -21.19
CA LEU A 265 -4.83 0.80 -20.15
C LEU A 265 -4.15 0.54 -18.80
N GLN A 266 -3.64 1.61 -18.19
CA GLN A 266 -2.99 1.62 -16.88
C GLN A 266 -3.95 2.20 -15.85
N ILE A 267 -4.29 1.44 -14.82
CA ILE A 267 -5.07 1.96 -13.68
C ILE A 267 -4.11 2.20 -12.53
N LEU A 268 -4.08 3.45 -12.07
CA LEU A 268 -3.23 3.87 -10.98
C LEU A 268 -4.08 4.33 -9.81
N GLU A 269 -3.86 3.76 -8.64
CA GLU A 269 -4.46 4.19 -7.40
C GLU A 269 -3.44 4.99 -6.59
N GLY A 270 -3.84 6.18 -6.15
CA GLY A 270 -3.00 7.04 -5.31
C GLY A 270 -3.83 7.90 -4.38
N ASP A 271 -3.16 8.68 -3.54
CA ASP A 271 -3.84 9.75 -2.80
C ASP A 271 -4.34 10.86 -3.75
N LEU A 272 -5.22 11.70 -3.23
CA LEU A 272 -5.86 12.71 -4.04
C LEU A 272 -4.86 13.78 -4.51
N GLY A 273 -3.85 14.08 -3.69
CA GLY A 273 -2.73 14.94 -4.08
C GLY A 273 -2.02 14.41 -5.33
N SER A 274 -1.65 13.14 -5.32
CA SER A 274 -1.00 12.46 -6.44
C SER A 274 -1.87 12.42 -7.69
N CYS A 275 -3.17 12.16 -7.53
CA CYS A 275 -4.13 12.18 -8.64
C CYS A 275 -4.26 13.59 -9.25
N ASN A 276 -4.28 14.64 -8.41
CA ASN A 276 -4.34 16.03 -8.86
C ASN A 276 -3.06 16.45 -9.61
N ILE A 277 -1.90 16.04 -9.11
CA ILE A 277 -0.60 16.28 -9.78
C ILE A 277 -0.56 15.55 -11.11
N PHE A 278 -1.03 14.30 -11.17
CA PHE A 278 -1.15 13.56 -12.41
C PHE A 278 -2.04 14.30 -13.41
N ASN A 279 -3.23 14.73 -12.99
CA ASN A 279 -4.14 15.47 -13.86
C ASN A 279 -3.51 16.76 -14.39
N SER A 280 -2.75 17.47 -13.55
CA SER A 280 -1.98 18.66 -13.96
C SER A 280 -0.91 18.33 -14.99
N LEU A 281 -0.17 17.24 -14.79
CA LEU A 281 0.85 16.76 -15.71
C LEU A 281 0.25 16.28 -17.04
N TRP A 282 -0.89 15.61 -17.00
CA TRP A 282 -1.65 15.23 -18.18
C TRP A 282 -2.06 16.47 -18.98
N GLN A 283 -2.65 17.48 -18.34
CA GLN A 283 -3.02 18.74 -19.00
C GLN A 283 -1.82 19.48 -19.63
N GLN A 284 -0.66 19.48 -18.98
CA GLN A 284 0.56 20.10 -19.52
C GLN A 284 1.09 19.41 -20.78
N ARG A 285 0.80 18.12 -20.95
CA ARG A 285 1.26 17.33 -22.10
C ARG A 285 0.27 17.36 -23.26
N ILE A 286 -0.89 18.01 -23.13
CA ILE A 286 -1.85 18.18 -24.22
C ILE A 286 -1.60 19.52 -24.93
N PRO A 287 -1.43 19.54 -26.27
CA PRO A 287 -1.45 18.40 -27.18
C PRO A 287 -0.10 17.69 -27.25
N ALA A 288 -0.10 16.37 -27.08
CA ALA A 288 1.07 15.53 -27.28
C ALA A 288 1.13 15.05 -28.74
N ALA A 289 2.34 14.95 -29.28
CA ALA A 289 2.56 14.42 -30.63
C ALA A 289 2.40 12.89 -30.69
N ASP A 290 2.75 12.18 -29.60
CA ASP A 290 2.81 10.72 -29.55
C ASP A 290 2.03 10.15 -28.35
N ASN A 291 1.58 8.90 -28.46
CA ASN A 291 0.82 8.24 -27.38
C ASN A 291 1.62 8.14 -26.07
N GLU A 292 2.93 7.92 -26.15
CA GLU A 292 3.83 7.84 -24.98
C GLU A 292 3.90 9.15 -24.19
N SER A 293 3.83 10.29 -24.88
CA SER A 293 3.85 11.61 -24.26
C SER A 293 2.45 12.03 -23.78
N SER A 294 1.38 11.53 -24.40
CA SER A 294 0.01 11.94 -24.09
C SER A 294 -0.54 11.46 -22.73
N LEU A 295 -0.04 10.32 -22.20
CA LEU A 295 -0.58 9.66 -21.00
C LEU A 295 -2.09 9.37 -21.03
N ASN A 296 -2.72 9.40 -22.21
CA ASN A 296 -4.16 9.16 -22.38
C ASN A 296 -4.60 7.74 -22.00
N ASN A 297 -3.66 6.81 -21.94
CA ASN A 297 -3.88 5.43 -21.58
C ASN A 297 -3.83 5.18 -20.05
N VAL A 298 -3.65 6.23 -19.25
CA VAL A 298 -3.49 6.12 -17.80
C VAL A 298 -4.69 6.75 -17.08
N LEU A 299 -5.35 5.96 -16.25
CA LEU A 299 -6.48 6.38 -15.41
C LEU A 299 -6.06 6.44 -13.94
N PRO A 300 -5.83 7.63 -13.37
CA PRO A 300 -5.67 7.79 -11.94
C PRO A 300 -7.03 7.67 -11.23
N ILE A 301 -7.08 6.88 -10.17
CA ILE A 301 -8.25 6.71 -9.31
C ILE A 301 -7.84 7.08 -7.89
N PRO A 302 -8.57 7.97 -7.19
CA PRO A 302 -8.31 8.24 -5.79
C PRO A 302 -8.55 6.97 -4.99
N GLY A 303 -7.60 6.63 -4.12
CA GLY A 303 -7.69 5.39 -3.37
C GLY A 303 -8.91 5.35 -2.46
N ALA A 304 -9.52 4.17 -2.34
CA ALA A 304 -10.80 4.01 -1.64
C ALA A 304 -10.74 4.51 -0.19
N ALA A 305 -9.60 4.31 0.49
CA ALA A 305 -9.36 4.81 1.83
C ALA A 305 -9.34 6.33 1.91
N ASN A 306 -8.72 7.02 0.94
CA ASN A 306 -8.66 8.47 0.87
C ASN A 306 -10.03 9.08 0.56
N THR A 307 -10.79 8.50 -0.37
CA THR A 307 -12.17 8.93 -0.62
C THR A 307 -13.03 8.77 0.63
N HIS A 308 -12.92 7.63 1.33
CA HIS A 308 -13.67 7.39 2.56
C HIS A 308 -13.26 8.36 3.67
N TRP A 309 -11.96 8.66 3.79
CA TRP A 309 -11.42 9.65 4.72
C TRP A 309 -12.00 11.04 4.46
N ASN A 310 -11.95 11.52 3.21
CA ASN A 310 -12.45 12.84 2.83
C ASN A 310 -13.95 12.99 3.09
N VAL A 311 -14.75 11.97 2.74
CA VAL A 311 -16.20 11.96 3.03
C VAL A 311 -16.46 11.96 4.53
N SER A 312 -15.75 11.12 5.29
CA SER A 312 -15.90 11.03 6.75
C SER A 312 -15.51 12.33 7.43
N GLN A 313 -14.41 12.96 7.00
CA GLN A 313 -13.96 14.24 7.52
C GLN A 313 -14.98 15.35 7.21
N ALA A 314 -15.56 15.37 6.01
CA ALA A 314 -16.59 16.34 5.63
C ALA A 314 -17.84 16.20 6.51
N ILE A 315 -18.34 14.98 6.71
CA ILE A 315 -19.47 14.70 7.63
C ILE A 315 -19.12 15.13 9.04
N PHE A 316 -17.94 14.74 9.52
CA PHE A 316 -17.47 15.04 10.86
C PHE A 316 -17.38 16.55 11.13
N LEU A 317 -16.87 17.32 10.17
CA LEU A 317 -16.78 18.78 10.27
C LEU A 317 -18.14 19.46 10.15
N ALA A 318 -19.02 18.97 9.26
CA ALA A 318 -20.39 19.47 9.14
C ALA A 318 -21.20 19.28 10.43
N HIS A 319 -20.91 18.22 11.19
CA HIS A 319 -21.53 17.91 12.48
C HIS A 319 -20.63 18.23 13.68
N TRP A 320 -19.59 19.06 13.50
CA TRP A 320 -18.66 19.37 14.60
C TRP A 320 -19.39 19.97 15.81
N GLY A 321 -20.29 20.94 15.56
CA GLY A 321 -21.08 21.62 16.58
C GLY A 321 -20.48 22.94 17.07
N ASP A 322 -21.11 23.54 18.07
CA ASP A 322 -20.66 24.76 18.76
C ASP A 322 -20.17 24.43 20.17
N GLU A 323 -18.86 24.49 20.37
CA GLU A 323 -18.18 24.23 21.65
C GLU A 323 -18.59 25.22 22.75
N LYS A 324 -19.09 26.41 22.39
CA LYS A 324 -19.52 27.43 23.37
C LYS A 324 -20.92 27.15 23.91
N ASN A 325 -21.69 26.28 23.26
CA ASN A 325 -23.03 25.92 23.66
C ASN A 325 -23.03 24.59 24.42
N SER A 326 -23.23 24.65 25.74
CA SER A 326 -23.25 23.45 26.60
C SER A 326 -24.40 22.47 26.31
N ARG A 327 -25.42 22.90 25.56
CA ARG A 327 -26.53 22.04 25.12
C ARG A 327 -26.28 21.37 23.78
N ASP A 328 -25.23 21.78 23.07
CA ASP A 328 -24.91 21.18 21.80
C ASP A 328 -24.43 19.73 21.97
N THR A 329 -24.78 18.90 21.00
CA THR A 329 -24.46 17.46 20.95
C THR A 329 -23.65 17.12 19.72
N GLY A 330 -22.92 18.09 19.17
CA GLY A 330 -22.00 17.90 18.05
C GLY A 330 -20.85 16.94 18.36
N ALA A 331 -20.05 16.66 17.33
CA ALA A 331 -18.94 15.72 17.39
C ALA A 331 -17.90 16.07 18.47
N TRP A 332 -17.70 17.36 18.77
CA TRP A 332 -16.77 17.83 19.82
C TRP A 332 -17.05 17.17 21.19
N ARG A 333 -18.32 16.98 21.52
CA ARG A 333 -18.75 16.42 22.81
C ARG A 333 -18.47 14.93 22.91
N THR A 334 -18.57 14.22 21.78
CA THR A 334 -18.21 12.80 21.70
C THR A 334 -16.71 12.61 21.88
N LEU A 335 -15.87 13.45 21.25
CA LEU A 335 -14.43 13.43 21.46
C LEU A 335 -14.04 13.73 22.91
N HIS A 336 -14.69 14.73 23.52
CA HIS A 336 -14.48 15.07 24.92
C HIS A 336 -14.84 13.90 25.85
N ALA A 337 -15.94 13.19 25.58
CA ALA A 337 -16.34 12.00 26.35
C ALA A 337 -15.33 10.84 26.21
N LEU A 338 -14.66 10.74 25.06
CA LEU A 338 -13.59 9.76 24.79
C LEU A 338 -12.21 10.21 25.34
N GLY A 339 -12.12 11.38 25.99
CA GLY A 339 -10.87 11.93 26.53
C GLY A 339 -9.90 12.44 25.45
N ILE A 340 -10.38 12.66 24.23
CA ILE A 340 -9.59 13.21 23.13
C ILE A 340 -9.73 14.74 23.17
N PRO A 341 -8.62 15.52 23.14
CA PRO A 341 -8.70 16.96 23.13
C PRO A 341 -9.54 17.46 21.94
N ALA A 342 -10.63 18.17 22.26
CA ALA A 342 -11.66 18.56 21.32
C ALA A 342 -11.29 19.83 20.52
N ASN A 343 -10.15 19.82 19.84
CA ASN A 343 -9.85 20.87 18.88
C ASN A 343 -10.46 20.51 17.53
N GLN A 344 -11.17 21.44 16.91
CA GLN A 344 -11.70 21.24 15.55
C GLN A 344 -10.56 20.86 14.60
N PRO A 345 -10.65 19.71 13.91
CA PRO A 345 -9.63 19.34 12.94
C PRO A 345 -9.59 20.36 11.81
N VAL A 346 -8.38 20.74 11.41
CA VAL A 346 -8.19 21.59 10.23
C VAL A 346 -8.58 20.78 9.00
N THR A 347 -9.38 21.36 8.11
CA THR A 347 -9.60 20.79 6.76
C THR A 347 -8.26 20.69 6.06
N LYS A 348 -7.76 19.47 5.86
CA LYS A 348 -6.86 19.23 4.74
C LYS A 348 -7.76 19.21 3.52
N LYS A 349 -7.64 20.24 2.68
CA LYS A 349 -8.27 20.23 1.35
C LYS A 349 -7.39 19.36 0.47
N ASP A 350 -7.47 18.04 0.69
CA ASP A 350 -6.89 17.08 -0.21
C ASP A 350 -7.93 16.78 -1.28
#